data_AF-A0A9P6RVN2-F1
#
_entry.id   AF-A0A9P6RVN2-F1
#
_cell.length_a   1.000
_cell.length_b   1.000
_cell.length_c   1.000
_cell.angle_alpha   90.00
_cell.angle_beta   90.00
_cell.angle_gamma   90.00
#
_symmetry.space_group_name_H-M   'P 1'
#
loop_
_entity.id
_entity.type
_entity.pdbx_description
1 polymer ?
#
loop_
_entity_poly.entity_id
_entity_poly.type
_entity_poly.pdbx_seq_one_letter_code
_entity_poly.pdbx_strand_id
1 'polypeptide(L)'
;SGSPNTGKFMTAAGICMVACPKEEQNTYNGQYIAQKAWYNANKNGGGNPTDPTTPVDPTNPTNPTIPTGPPTGPITPPAGGFVYPFEPNGPCVAGCTNKIGKAMFPNYSEDPKSPYFIQSLAYTFESGSPNTRQFMTETGMCFGIGPCPTVETDLYSKQYVDQKKWYDANKNAGANATVTPTVPTPTDSNATPTGVPGAGNSGNGAVKFAASGLATLLAVISAVVVSV
;
A
#
# COMPACT_ATOMS: atom_id res chain seq x y z
N SER A 1 26.89 -23.53 -0.58
CA SER A 1 26.13 -22.32 -0.94
C SER A 1 24.90 -22.25 -0.06
N GLY A 2 24.64 -21.09 0.52
CA GLY A 2 23.49 -20.86 1.38
C GLY A 2 23.80 -19.69 2.30
N SER A 3 23.61 -18.48 1.81
CA SER A 3 23.57 -17.35 2.73
C SER A 3 22.43 -17.60 3.75
N PRO A 4 22.49 -17.04 4.97
CA PRO A 4 21.37 -17.12 5.92
C PRO A 4 20.03 -16.73 5.29
N ASN A 5 20.04 -15.82 4.32
CA ASN A 5 18.87 -15.39 3.56
C ASN A 5 18.33 -16.47 2.61
N THR A 6 19.21 -17.25 1.97
CA THR A 6 18.81 -18.38 1.14
C THR A 6 18.13 -19.47 1.96
N GLY A 7 18.63 -19.74 3.17
CA GLY A 7 18.00 -20.69 4.09
C GLY A 7 16.59 -20.25 4.49
N LYS A 8 16.44 -19.00 4.95
CA LYS A 8 15.13 -18.43 5.33
C LYS A 8 14.12 -18.46 4.19
N PHE A 9 14.55 -18.09 2.98
CA PHE A 9 13.69 -18.14 1.79
C PHE A 9 13.25 -19.57 1.48
N MET A 10 14.17 -20.53 1.45
CA MET A 10 13.83 -21.93 1.12
C MET A 10 12.92 -22.57 2.18
N THR A 11 13.09 -22.22 3.46
CA THR A 11 12.21 -22.68 4.53
C THR A 11 10.80 -22.10 4.39
N ALA A 12 10.67 -20.79 4.14
CA ALA A 12 9.37 -20.14 3.97
C ALA A 12 8.67 -20.58 2.68
N ALA A 13 9.39 -20.59 1.55
CA ALA A 13 8.87 -21.05 0.26
C ALA A 13 8.54 -22.55 0.28
N GLY A 14 9.31 -23.35 1.03
CA GLY A 14 9.03 -24.78 1.23
C GLY A 14 7.66 -25.02 1.85
N ILE A 15 7.26 -24.24 2.87
CA ILE A 15 5.94 -24.35 3.50
C ILE A 15 4.82 -24.08 2.48
N CYS A 16 4.97 -23.08 1.61
CA CYS A 16 4.00 -22.81 0.54
C CYS A 16 3.99 -23.90 -0.55
N MET A 17 5.16 -24.43 -0.92
CA MET A 17 5.30 -25.47 -1.95
C MET A 17 4.62 -26.79 -1.58
N VAL A 18 4.52 -27.12 -0.29
CA VAL A 18 3.82 -28.35 0.15
C VAL A 18 2.32 -28.30 -0.17
N ALA A 19 1.72 -27.11 -0.20
CA ALA A 19 0.30 -26.91 -0.49
C ALA A 19 -0.02 -26.87 -1.99
N CYS A 20 0.98 -26.71 -2.87
CA CYS A 20 0.77 -26.70 -4.33
C CYS A 20 0.45 -28.10 -4.87
N PRO A 21 -0.37 -28.22 -5.93
CA PRO A 21 -0.55 -29.47 -6.67
C PRO A 21 0.78 -30.07 -7.14
N LYS A 22 0.85 -31.40 -7.20
CA LYS A 22 2.12 -32.11 -7.49
C LYS A 22 2.69 -31.76 -8.86
N GLU A 23 1.84 -31.48 -9.83
CA GLU A 23 2.22 -31.07 -11.19
C GLU A 23 2.94 -29.71 -11.22
N GLU A 24 2.51 -28.75 -10.39
CA GLU A 24 3.16 -27.45 -10.27
C GLU A 24 4.51 -27.56 -9.55
N GLN A 25 4.57 -28.36 -8.48
CA GLN A 25 5.84 -28.66 -7.80
C GLN A 25 6.85 -29.29 -8.79
N ASN A 26 6.40 -30.22 -9.63
CA ASN A 26 7.25 -30.87 -10.63
C ASN A 26 7.73 -29.88 -11.69
N THR A 27 6.86 -28.98 -12.15
CA THR A 27 7.21 -27.92 -13.11
C THR A 27 8.27 -26.98 -12.53
N TYR A 28 8.07 -26.52 -11.29
CA TYR A 28 9.05 -25.70 -10.58
C TYR A 28 10.39 -26.42 -10.39
N ASN A 29 10.36 -27.66 -9.91
CA ASN A 29 11.57 -28.46 -9.72
C ASN A 29 12.35 -28.67 -11.03
N GLY A 30 11.63 -28.88 -12.14
CA GLY A 30 12.21 -29.00 -13.48
C GLY A 30 12.91 -27.72 -13.94
N GLN A 31 12.33 -26.56 -13.67
CA GLN A 31 12.93 -25.27 -14.04
C GLN A 31 14.04 -24.81 -13.09
N TYR A 32 13.97 -25.19 -11.80
CA TYR A 32 14.87 -24.69 -10.77
C TYR A 32 16.35 -25.01 -11.06
N ILE A 33 16.64 -26.19 -11.65
CA ILE A 33 18.00 -26.57 -12.03
C ILE A 33 18.56 -25.62 -13.10
N ALA A 34 17.77 -25.33 -14.14
CA ALA A 34 18.16 -24.43 -15.22
C ALA A 34 18.31 -22.97 -14.73
N GLN A 35 17.38 -22.50 -13.90
CA GLN A 35 17.44 -21.15 -13.31
C GLN A 35 18.67 -20.99 -12.41
N LYS A 36 18.98 -21.99 -11.57
CA LYS A 36 20.17 -21.99 -10.71
C LYS A 36 21.46 -22.06 -11.52
N ALA A 37 21.49 -22.82 -12.60
CA ALA A 37 22.63 -22.89 -13.51
C ALA A 37 22.88 -21.52 -14.18
N TRP A 38 21.83 -20.90 -14.72
CA TRP A 38 21.88 -19.56 -15.30
C TRP A 38 22.37 -18.52 -14.28
N TYR A 39 21.79 -18.49 -13.08
CA TYR A 39 22.21 -17.55 -12.03
C TYR A 39 23.68 -17.72 -11.68
N ASN A 40 24.17 -18.95 -11.49
CA ASN A 40 25.57 -19.18 -11.16
C ASN A 40 26.54 -18.81 -12.29
N ALA A 41 26.11 -18.95 -13.55
CA ALA A 41 26.90 -18.54 -14.72
C ALA A 41 26.97 -17.01 -14.89
N ASN A 42 25.93 -16.28 -14.47
CA ASN A 42 25.80 -14.85 -14.75
C ASN A 42 26.05 -13.94 -13.54
N LYS A 43 25.99 -14.47 -12.31
CA LYS A 43 26.15 -13.67 -11.07
C LYS A 43 27.50 -12.94 -10.93
N ASN A 44 28.51 -13.35 -11.68
CA ASN A 44 29.86 -12.75 -11.67
C ASN A 44 30.29 -12.21 -13.06
N GLY A 45 29.38 -12.17 -14.04
CA GLY A 45 29.71 -12.12 -15.48
C GLY A 45 29.13 -10.96 -16.30
N GLY A 46 28.73 -9.86 -15.67
CA GLY A 46 28.58 -8.60 -16.40
C GLY A 46 29.96 -7.97 -16.54
N GLY A 47 30.61 -8.11 -17.69
CA GLY A 47 31.91 -7.48 -17.96
C GLY A 47 31.89 -5.98 -17.63
N ASN A 48 32.95 -5.52 -16.96
CA ASN A 48 33.28 -4.11 -16.90
C ASN A 48 33.41 -3.60 -18.34
N PRO A 49 32.73 -2.51 -18.76
CA PRO A 49 33.08 -1.87 -20.02
C PRO A 49 34.53 -1.39 -19.90
N THR A 50 35.42 -1.90 -20.75
CA THR A 50 36.71 -1.25 -20.97
C THR A 50 36.45 0.16 -21.45
N ASP A 51 37.00 1.10 -20.70
CA ASP A 51 37.11 2.54 -20.95
C ASP A 51 37.32 2.85 -22.44
N PRO A 52 36.34 3.44 -23.13
CA PRO A 52 36.59 4.19 -24.35
C PRO A 52 37.08 5.57 -23.93
N THR A 53 38.37 5.82 -24.15
CA THR A 53 39.03 7.11 -23.95
C THR A 53 38.12 8.28 -24.28
N THR A 54 37.88 9.13 -23.28
CA THR A 54 37.08 10.37 -23.31
C THR A 54 37.24 11.17 -24.61
N PRO A 55 36.17 11.29 -25.42
CA PRO A 55 35.99 12.43 -26.30
C PRO A 55 35.44 13.58 -25.45
N VAL A 56 36.12 14.73 -25.46
CA VAL A 56 35.62 15.96 -24.84
C VAL A 56 34.76 16.67 -25.88
N ASP A 57 33.45 16.81 -25.63
CA ASP A 57 32.52 17.55 -26.50
C ASP A 57 31.38 18.18 -25.66
N PRO A 58 30.74 19.28 -26.10
CA PRO A 58 30.58 20.51 -25.36
C PRO A 58 29.32 20.48 -24.48
N THR A 59 29.24 21.40 -23.52
CA THR A 59 28.10 21.52 -22.60
C THR A 59 26.77 21.76 -23.34
N ASN A 60 26.01 20.69 -23.55
CA ASN A 60 24.61 20.71 -23.95
C ASN A 60 23.74 21.03 -22.72
N PRO A 61 22.76 21.96 -22.79
CA PRO A 61 21.91 22.35 -21.67
C PRO A 61 21.25 21.17 -20.94
N THR A 62 21.22 21.26 -19.61
CA THR A 62 20.65 20.27 -18.71
C THR A 62 19.14 20.21 -18.89
N ASN A 63 18.62 19.10 -19.44
CA ASN A 63 17.19 18.78 -19.42
C ASN A 63 16.76 18.50 -17.96
N PRO A 64 15.62 19.03 -17.46
CA PRO A 64 15.19 18.80 -16.09
C PRO A 64 15.06 17.31 -15.73
N THR A 65 15.69 16.93 -14.62
CA THR A 65 15.64 15.58 -14.04
C THR A 65 14.23 15.30 -13.50
N ILE A 66 13.47 14.44 -14.17
CA ILE A 66 12.22 13.90 -13.62
C ILE A 66 12.60 12.92 -12.49
N PRO A 67 12.08 13.08 -11.25
CA PRO A 67 12.30 12.11 -10.18
C PRO A 67 11.78 10.73 -10.61
N THR A 68 12.62 9.70 -10.52
CA THR A 68 12.26 8.31 -10.86
C THR A 68 11.62 7.54 -9.71
N GLY A 69 11.58 8.12 -8.50
CA GLY A 69 10.97 7.53 -7.30
C GLY A 69 9.65 8.19 -6.92
N PRO A 70 8.76 7.47 -6.19
CA PRO A 70 7.54 8.06 -5.67
C PRO A 70 7.84 9.21 -4.69
N PRO A 71 6.92 10.18 -4.54
CA PRO A 71 7.10 11.29 -3.63
C PRO A 71 7.31 10.80 -2.19
N THR A 72 8.36 11.31 -1.54
CA THR A 72 8.68 11.05 -0.14
C THR A 72 8.19 12.20 0.72
N GLY A 73 6.87 12.27 0.96
CA GLY A 73 6.26 13.32 1.76
C GLY A 73 4.82 13.61 1.36
N PRO A 74 4.13 14.49 2.13
CA PRO A 74 2.81 14.96 1.75
C PRO A 74 2.89 15.68 0.41
N ILE A 75 2.03 15.29 -0.52
CA ILE A 75 1.79 16.04 -1.76
C ILE A 75 0.46 16.75 -1.64
N THR A 76 0.29 17.87 -2.35
CA THR A 76 -1.04 18.46 -2.54
C THR A 76 -1.78 17.62 -3.58
N PRO A 77 -2.85 16.88 -3.20
CA PRO A 77 -3.62 16.15 -4.19
C PRO A 77 -4.29 17.12 -5.16
N PRO A 78 -4.67 16.66 -6.38
CA PRO A 78 -5.54 17.44 -7.25
C PRO A 78 -6.80 17.92 -6.50
N ALA A 79 -7.38 19.05 -6.93
CA ALA A 79 -8.62 19.54 -6.33
C ALA A 79 -9.73 18.46 -6.46
N GLY A 80 -10.12 17.86 -5.34
CA GLY A 80 -11.05 16.72 -5.28
C GLY A 80 -10.41 15.35 -4.99
N GLY A 81 -9.08 15.28 -4.89
CA GLY A 81 -8.31 14.04 -4.74
C GLY A 81 -7.92 13.40 -6.07
N PHE A 82 -7.23 12.27 -6.00
CA PHE A 82 -6.96 11.44 -7.17
C PHE A 82 -8.23 10.73 -7.65
N VAL A 83 -8.44 10.68 -8.96
CA VAL A 83 -9.49 9.83 -9.55
C VAL A 83 -8.99 8.38 -9.51
N TYR A 84 -9.36 7.65 -8.46
CA TYR A 84 -9.00 6.25 -8.25
C TYR A 84 -10.20 5.36 -8.64
N PRO A 85 -10.25 4.80 -9.86
CA PRO A 85 -11.45 4.19 -10.44
C PRO A 85 -11.66 2.72 -10.01
N PHE A 86 -11.27 2.40 -8.77
CA PHE A 86 -11.24 1.04 -8.25
C PHE A 86 -12.27 0.91 -7.14
N GLU A 87 -12.92 -0.25 -7.06
CA GLU A 87 -13.85 -0.49 -5.97
C GLU A 87 -13.07 -0.55 -4.64
N PRO A 88 -13.56 0.08 -3.57
CA PRO A 88 -12.94 -0.04 -2.26
C PRO A 88 -12.81 -1.51 -1.85
N ASN A 89 -11.68 -1.85 -1.25
CA ASN A 89 -11.52 -3.15 -0.62
C ASN A 89 -12.57 -3.34 0.48
N GLY A 90 -13.00 -4.59 0.69
CA GLY A 90 -13.89 -4.91 1.80
C GLY A 90 -13.24 -4.65 3.17
N PRO A 91 -14.05 -4.62 4.24
CA PRO A 91 -13.59 -4.20 5.56
C PRO A 91 -12.46 -5.06 6.14
N CYS A 92 -12.36 -6.35 5.81
CA CYS A 92 -11.27 -7.20 6.27
C CYS A 92 -9.95 -6.84 5.58
N VAL A 93 -9.96 -6.81 4.24
CA VAL A 93 -8.77 -6.47 3.44
C VAL A 93 -8.30 -5.05 3.76
N ALA A 94 -9.22 -4.08 3.78
CA ALA A 94 -8.93 -2.70 4.15
C ALA A 94 -8.41 -2.58 5.59
N GLY A 95 -8.97 -3.34 6.54
CA GLY A 95 -8.48 -3.36 7.92
C GLY A 95 -7.05 -3.89 8.03
N CYS A 96 -6.73 -4.94 7.29
CA CYS A 96 -5.40 -5.52 7.19
C CYS A 96 -4.38 -4.57 6.56
N THR A 97 -4.67 -4.00 5.38
CA THR A 97 -3.79 -3.04 4.70
C THR A 97 -3.54 -1.81 5.57
N ASN A 98 -4.59 -1.23 6.17
CA ASN A 98 -4.46 -0.06 7.03
C ASN A 98 -3.66 -0.36 8.29
N LYS A 99 -3.85 -1.51 8.93
CA LYS A 99 -3.11 -1.89 10.15
C LYS A 99 -1.61 -1.97 9.86
N ILE A 100 -1.23 -2.70 8.82
CA ILE A 100 0.18 -2.92 8.46
C ILE A 100 0.79 -1.65 7.88
N GLY A 101 0.06 -0.98 6.98
CA GLY A 101 0.46 0.29 6.41
C GLY A 101 0.75 1.32 7.48
N LYS A 102 -0.13 1.48 8.48
CA LYS A 102 0.08 2.41 9.60
C LYS A 102 1.25 2.02 10.51
N ALA A 103 1.54 0.73 10.66
CA ALA A 103 2.71 0.26 11.41
C ALA A 103 4.02 0.64 10.70
N MET A 104 4.05 0.60 9.36
CA MET A 104 5.22 0.98 8.56
C MET A 104 5.32 2.48 8.27
N PHE A 105 4.17 3.16 8.23
CA PHE A 105 4.03 4.55 7.89
C PHE A 105 2.81 5.14 8.61
N PRO A 106 3.00 5.90 9.70
CA PRO A 106 1.88 6.38 10.53
C PRO A 106 0.81 7.17 9.77
N ASN A 107 1.18 7.84 8.67
CA ASN A 107 0.27 8.61 7.82
C ASN A 107 -0.32 7.80 6.65
N TYR A 108 -0.16 6.48 6.67
CA TYR A 108 -0.71 5.58 5.65
C TYR A 108 -2.22 5.80 5.50
N SER A 109 -2.65 5.95 4.26
CA SER A 109 -4.03 6.21 3.91
C SER A 109 -4.34 5.70 2.51
N GLU A 110 -5.43 4.95 2.40
CA GLU A 110 -6.02 4.51 1.13
C GLU A 110 -7.07 5.52 0.61
N ASP A 111 -7.26 6.66 1.28
CA ASP A 111 -8.17 7.71 0.82
C ASP A 111 -7.52 8.48 -0.35
N PRO A 112 -8.12 8.49 -1.56
CA PRO A 112 -7.60 9.23 -2.71
C PRO A 112 -7.49 10.74 -2.49
N LYS A 113 -8.12 11.29 -1.45
CA LYS A 113 -8.02 12.71 -1.06
C LYS A 113 -6.89 12.98 -0.08
N SER A 114 -6.26 11.95 0.47
CA SER A 114 -5.16 12.10 1.41
C SER A 114 -3.92 12.66 0.72
N PRO A 115 -3.18 13.60 1.35
CA PRO A 115 -1.88 14.03 0.84
C PRO A 115 -0.83 12.92 0.83
N TYR A 116 -1.13 11.78 1.47
CA TYR A 116 -0.25 10.61 1.56
C TYR A 116 -0.72 9.43 0.71
N PHE A 117 -1.75 9.61 -0.13
CA PHE A 117 -2.34 8.52 -0.90
C PHE A 117 -1.33 7.81 -1.79
N ILE A 118 -0.64 8.56 -2.67
CA ILE A 118 0.37 7.99 -3.58
C ILE A 118 1.54 7.36 -2.81
N GLN A 119 1.99 8.00 -1.74
CA GLN A 119 3.05 7.45 -0.88
C GLN A 119 2.62 6.13 -0.22
N SER A 120 1.35 6.01 0.16
CA SER A 120 0.78 4.79 0.73
C SER A 120 0.70 3.67 -0.31
N LEU A 121 0.26 3.99 -1.52
CA LEU A 121 0.23 3.04 -2.64
C LEU A 121 1.64 2.52 -3.02
N ALA A 122 2.69 3.31 -2.80
CA ALA A 122 4.07 2.87 -3.06
C ALA A 122 4.46 1.63 -2.21
N TYR A 123 3.91 1.48 -1.00
CA TYR A 123 4.13 0.28 -0.18
C TYR A 123 3.54 -0.98 -0.82
N THR A 124 2.58 -0.85 -1.73
CA THR A 124 1.99 -2.00 -2.43
C THR A 124 2.61 -2.17 -3.82
N PHE A 125 2.80 -1.08 -4.56
CA PHE A 125 3.05 -1.13 -6.01
C PHE A 125 4.47 -0.77 -6.44
N GLU A 126 5.28 -0.13 -5.58
CA GLU A 126 6.64 0.24 -5.95
C GLU A 126 7.55 -0.99 -6.02
N SER A 127 7.98 -1.33 -7.22
CA SER A 127 8.69 -2.59 -7.46
C SER A 127 10.10 -2.55 -6.88
N GLY A 128 10.52 -3.65 -6.26
CA GLY A 128 11.89 -3.82 -5.77
C GLY A 128 12.22 -3.14 -4.44
N SER A 129 11.32 -2.34 -3.86
CA SER A 129 11.58 -1.69 -2.58
C SER A 129 11.53 -2.69 -1.40
N PRO A 130 12.40 -2.54 -0.37
CA PRO A 130 12.29 -3.33 0.85
C PRO A 130 10.94 -3.19 1.55
N ASN A 131 10.39 -1.97 1.56
CA ASN A 131 9.10 -1.67 2.15
C ASN A 131 7.97 -2.42 1.45
N THR A 132 8.02 -2.51 0.12
CA THR A 132 6.99 -3.23 -0.65
C THR A 132 7.02 -4.72 -0.38
N ARG A 133 8.22 -5.31 -0.31
CA ARG A 133 8.35 -6.73 0.07
C ARG A 133 7.81 -7.00 1.47
N GLN A 134 8.14 -6.14 2.44
CA GLN A 134 7.67 -6.29 3.81
C GLN A 134 6.14 -6.11 3.88
N PHE A 135 5.61 -5.04 3.30
CA PHE A 135 4.18 -4.77 3.27
C PHE A 135 3.42 -5.93 2.62
N MET A 136 3.83 -6.40 1.44
CA MET A 136 3.18 -7.52 0.74
C MET A 136 3.29 -8.85 1.52
N THR A 137 4.38 -9.06 2.27
CA THR A 137 4.53 -10.25 3.11
C THR A 137 3.57 -10.21 4.30
N GLU A 138 3.55 -9.10 5.04
CA GLU A 138 2.69 -8.93 6.21
C GLU A 138 1.21 -8.89 5.82
N THR A 139 0.86 -8.21 4.72
CA THR A 139 -0.53 -8.15 4.23
C THR A 139 -0.97 -9.49 3.67
N GLY A 140 -0.08 -10.19 2.94
CA GLY A 140 -0.33 -11.56 2.48
C GLY A 140 -0.59 -12.53 3.64
N MET A 141 0.15 -12.40 4.75
CA MET A 141 -0.16 -13.16 5.97
C MET A 141 -1.50 -12.74 6.58
N CYS A 142 -1.82 -11.44 6.57
CA CYS A 142 -3.08 -10.94 7.12
C CYS A 142 -4.31 -11.45 6.34
N PHE A 143 -4.25 -11.44 5.00
CA PHE A 143 -5.34 -11.93 4.16
C PHE A 143 -5.38 -13.46 4.08
N GLY A 144 -4.21 -14.11 3.98
CA GLY A 144 -4.09 -15.54 3.69
C GLY A 144 -4.16 -16.45 4.91
N ILE A 145 -3.77 -15.94 6.10
CA ILE A 145 -3.90 -16.67 7.37
C ILE A 145 -5.10 -16.13 8.18
N GLY A 146 -5.48 -14.87 7.96
CA GLY A 146 -6.65 -14.27 8.61
C GLY A 146 -7.99 -14.69 7.99
N PRO A 147 -9.11 -14.44 8.69
CA PRO A 147 -10.45 -14.86 8.28
C PRO A 147 -11.06 -13.90 7.24
N CYS A 148 -10.29 -13.37 6.29
CA CYS A 148 -10.87 -12.49 5.28
C CYS A 148 -11.79 -13.30 4.35
N PRO A 149 -13.02 -12.82 4.11
CA PRO A 149 -13.93 -13.48 3.17
C PRO A 149 -13.30 -13.57 1.79
N THR A 150 -13.47 -14.70 1.11
CA THR A 150 -12.91 -14.93 -0.22
C THR A 150 -13.34 -13.88 -1.23
N VAL A 151 -14.58 -13.39 -1.14
CA VAL A 151 -15.09 -12.31 -1.97
C VAL A 151 -14.25 -11.03 -1.88
N GLU A 152 -13.70 -10.70 -0.72
CA GLU A 152 -12.83 -9.53 -0.55
C GLU A 152 -11.43 -9.78 -1.12
N THR A 153 -10.86 -10.97 -0.87
CA THR A 153 -9.53 -11.33 -1.38
C THR A 153 -9.53 -11.51 -2.91
N ASP A 154 -10.63 -11.99 -3.47
CA ASP A 154 -10.83 -12.13 -4.92
C ASP A 154 -10.95 -10.75 -5.57
N LEU A 155 -11.69 -9.81 -4.94
CA LEU A 155 -11.77 -8.43 -5.41
C LEU A 155 -10.39 -7.76 -5.44
N TYR A 156 -9.63 -7.88 -4.34
CA TYR A 156 -8.27 -7.37 -4.25
C TYR A 156 -7.37 -7.93 -5.36
N SER A 157 -7.37 -9.26 -5.52
CA SER A 157 -6.55 -9.95 -6.54
C SER A 157 -6.94 -9.56 -7.96
N LYS A 158 -8.25 -9.43 -8.22
CA LYS A 158 -8.81 -9.06 -9.53
C LYS A 158 -8.37 -7.66 -9.96
N GLN A 159 -8.32 -6.70 -9.04
CA GLN A 159 -7.99 -5.32 -9.36
C GLN A 159 -6.49 -5.00 -9.27
N TYR A 160 -5.69 -5.86 -8.61
CA TYR A 160 -4.28 -5.57 -8.30
C TYR A 160 -3.44 -5.13 -9.51
N VAL A 161 -3.58 -5.81 -10.65
CA VAL A 161 -2.82 -5.51 -11.87
C VAL A 161 -3.18 -4.14 -12.43
N ASP A 162 -4.48 -3.82 -12.48
CA ASP A 162 -4.95 -2.55 -12.99
C ASP A 162 -4.64 -1.40 -12.02
N GLN A 163 -4.73 -1.62 -10.70
CA GLN A 163 -4.30 -0.67 -9.68
C GLN A 163 -2.82 -0.36 -9.80
N LYS A 164 -1.97 -1.36 -10.01
CA LYS A 164 -0.54 -1.15 -10.25
C LYS A 164 -0.30 -0.32 -11.52
N LYS A 165 -0.99 -0.64 -12.60
CA LYS A 165 -0.89 0.12 -13.87
C LYS A 165 -1.32 1.57 -13.69
N TRP A 166 -2.40 1.81 -12.95
CA TRP A 166 -2.85 3.15 -12.62
C TRP A 166 -1.81 3.89 -11.76
N TYR A 167 -1.27 3.23 -10.72
CA TYR A 167 -0.23 3.80 -9.87
C TYR A 167 1.00 4.22 -10.68
N ASP A 168 1.52 3.35 -11.55
CA ASP A 168 2.68 3.66 -12.38
C ASP A 168 2.44 4.87 -13.29
N ALA A 169 1.21 5.05 -13.78
CA ALA A 169 0.83 6.20 -14.59
C ALA A 169 0.64 7.51 -13.78
N ASN A 170 0.30 7.40 -12.49
CA ASN A 170 -0.12 8.55 -11.67
C ASN A 170 0.85 8.89 -10.52
N LYS A 171 1.87 8.07 -10.23
CA LYS A 171 2.75 8.24 -9.06
C LYS A 171 3.56 9.55 -9.05
N ASN A 172 3.67 10.22 -10.20
CA ASN A 172 4.34 11.51 -10.34
C ASN A 172 3.37 12.69 -10.48
N ALA A 173 2.05 12.44 -10.51
CA ALA A 173 1.03 13.47 -10.57
C ALA A 173 0.92 14.17 -9.21
N GLY A 174 1.72 15.22 -9.01
CA GLY A 174 1.78 15.98 -7.76
C GLY A 174 3.19 16.40 -7.37
N ALA A 175 4.23 15.66 -7.81
CA ALA A 175 5.63 16.03 -7.59
C ALA A 175 6.05 17.27 -8.41
N ASN A 176 5.37 17.54 -9.53
CA ASN A 176 5.58 18.71 -10.37
C ASN A 176 4.65 19.90 -10.05
N ALA A 177 3.76 19.78 -9.08
CA ALA A 177 3.07 20.96 -8.56
C ALA A 177 4.10 21.71 -7.71
N THR A 178 4.82 22.66 -8.31
CA THR A 178 5.62 23.63 -7.56
C THR A 178 4.70 24.26 -6.53
N VAL A 179 4.80 23.80 -5.30
CA VAL A 179 4.13 24.42 -4.17
C VAL A 179 4.84 25.74 -3.99
N THR A 180 4.31 26.83 -4.53
CA THR A 180 4.61 28.15 -3.98
C THR A 180 3.94 28.13 -2.61
N PRO A 181 4.70 28.09 -1.50
CA PRO A 181 4.11 28.14 -0.17
C PRO A 181 3.42 29.51 -0.05
N THR A 182 2.10 29.52 -0.23
CA THR A 182 1.31 30.69 0.10
C THR A 182 1.20 30.66 1.62
N VAL A 183 2.16 31.32 2.26
CA VAL A 183 2.09 31.64 3.69
C VAL A 183 0.76 32.37 3.88
N PRO A 184 -0.15 31.88 4.73
CA PRO A 184 -1.39 32.60 5.00
C PRO A 184 -1.02 33.96 5.58
N THR A 185 -1.36 35.02 4.84
CA THR A 185 -1.29 36.39 5.34
C THR A 185 -2.24 36.47 6.54
N PRO A 186 -1.76 36.84 7.74
CA PRO A 186 -2.65 37.08 8.86
C PRO A 186 -3.57 38.23 8.46
N THR A 187 -4.86 37.92 8.33
CA THR A 187 -5.88 38.95 8.15
C THR A 187 -6.18 39.53 9.53
N ASP A 188 -5.53 40.65 9.84
CA ASP A 188 -5.91 41.51 10.95
C ASP A 188 -7.32 42.04 10.69
N SER A 189 -8.33 41.42 11.32
CA SER A 189 -9.66 41.98 11.41
C SER A 189 -9.76 42.81 12.68
N ASN A 190 -9.21 44.03 12.62
CA ASN A 190 -9.56 45.09 13.55
C ASN A 190 -10.75 45.86 12.98
N ALA A 191 -11.96 45.47 13.38
CA ALA A 191 -13.15 46.30 13.21
C ALA A 191 -14.12 46.05 14.36
N THR A 192 -14.08 46.98 15.31
CA THR A 192 -15.09 47.24 16.34
C THR A 192 -16.46 47.49 15.68
N PRO A 193 -17.56 47.01 16.30
CA PRO A 193 -18.57 47.99 16.69
C PRO A 193 -19.12 47.79 18.11
N THR A 194 -19.54 48.93 18.62
CA THR A 194 -19.95 49.29 19.98
C THR A 194 -21.41 48.89 20.29
N GLY A 195 -21.64 48.36 21.50
CA GLY A 195 -22.91 48.40 22.29
C GLY A 195 -24.07 47.51 21.77
N VAL A 196 -24.93 46.86 22.58
CA VAL A 196 -25.54 47.13 23.91
C VAL A 196 -26.15 45.78 24.42
N PRO A 197 -26.42 45.58 25.73
CA PRO A 197 -26.59 44.25 26.33
C PRO A 197 -28.06 43.76 26.40
N GLY A 198 -28.24 42.44 26.31
CA GLY A 198 -29.51 41.75 26.55
C GLY A 198 -29.29 40.44 27.30
N ALA A 199 -29.75 40.40 28.55
CA ALA A 199 -29.76 39.24 29.43
C ALA A 199 -30.73 38.15 28.95
N GLY A 200 -30.44 36.87 29.23
CA GLY A 200 -31.42 35.81 28.99
C GLY A 200 -30.92 34.38 29.09
N ASN A 201 -30.67 33.91 30.32
CA ASN A 201 -31.10 32.63 30.87
C ASN A 201 -30.73 31.27 30.19
N SER A 202 -29.96 30.47 30.94
CA SER A 202 -30.33 29.14 31.46
C SER A 202 -30.87 28.06 30.49
N GLY A 203 -30.13 26.95 30.37
CA GLY A 203 -30.69 25.70 29.86
C GLY A 203 -29.69 24.56 29.69
N ASN A 204 -29.50 23.78 30.76
CA ASN A 204 -28.95 22.43 30.70
C ASN A 204 -29.66 21.58 29.63
N GLY A 205 -28.91 20.89 28.79
CA GLY A 205 -29.44 19.94 27.82
C GLY A 205 -28.48 18.77 27.59
N ALA A 206 -28.43 17.84 28.54
CA ALA A 206 -27.77 16.55 28.37
C ALA A 206 -28.53 15.73 27.31
N VAL A 207 -27.91 15.51 26.15
CA VAL A 207 -28.48 14.63 25.12
C VAL A 207 -28.10 13.19 25.45
N LYS A 208 -29.08 12.47 26.01
CA LYS A 208 -29.04 11.01 26.18
C LYS A 208 -29.08 10.35 24.81
N PHE A 209 -28.03 9.64 24.42
CA PHE A 209 -28.12 8.63 23.36
C PHE A 209 -28.66 7.33 23.98
N ALA A 210 -29.88 6.99 23.60
CA ALA A 210 -30.54 5.74 23.96
C ALA A 210 -29.87 4.58 23.20
N ALA A 211 -29.36 3.61 23.97
CA ALA A 211 -28.98 2.31 23.47
C ALA A 211 -30.25 1.48 23.23
N SER A 212 -30.53 1.16 21.97
CA SER A 212 -31.51 0.13 21.59
C SER A 212 -30.76 -1.14 21.23
N GLY A 213 -30.81 -2.10 22.14
CA GLY A 213 -30.35 -3.46 21.90
C GLY A 213 -31.27 -4.23 20.97
N LEU A 214 -30.68 -5.17 20.23
CA LEU A 214 -31.37 -6.31 19.67
C LEU A 214 -30.40 -7.48 19.64
N ALA A 215 -30.41 -8.24 20.74
CA ALA A 215 -29.82 -9.56 20.82
C ALA A 215 -30.72 -10.50 20.02
N THR A 216 -30.18 -11.12 18.96
CA THR A 216 -30.81 -12.28 18.33
C THR A 216 -29.92 -13.48 18.56
N LEU A 217 -30.38 -14.32 19.48
CA LEU A 217 -29.86 -15.63 19.82
C LEU A 217 -30.31 -16.61 18.72
N LEU A 218 -29.38 -17.20 17.96
CA LEU A 218 -29.64 -18.43 17.23
C LEU A 218 -28.60 -19.48 17.61
N ALA A 219 -29.01 -20.36 18.51
CA ALA A 219 -28.35 -21.65 18.73
C ALA A 219 -28.89 -22.64 17.69
N VAL A 220 -28.02 -23.18 16.85
CA VAL A 220 -28.31 -24.40 16.07
C VAL A 220 -27.51 -25.53 16.69
N ILE A 221 -28.21 -26.37 17.46
CA ILE A 221 -27.76 -27.67 17.89
C ILE A 221 -27.95 -28.60 16.68
N SER A 222 -26.87 -29.23 16.22
CA SER A 222 -26.97 -30.41 15.35
C SER A 222 -26.09 -31.50 15.94
N ALA A 223 -26.74 -32.39 16.70
CA ALA A 223 -26.20 -33.69 17.03
C ALA A 223 -26.41 -34.60 15.81
N VAL A 224 -25.34 -35.20 15.30
CA VAL A 224 -25.43 -36.37 14.41
C VAL A 224 -24.69 -37.52 15.07
N VAL A 225 -25.52 -38.35 15.70
CA VAL A 225 -25.53 -39.81 15.81
C VAL A 225 -24.28 -40.55 15.32
N VAL A 226 -23.62 -41.21 16.28
CA VAL A 226 -22.74 -42.37 16.08
C VAL A 226 -23.59 -43.59 15.71
N SER A 227 -23.16 -44.38 14.74
CA SER A 227 -23.69 -45.73 14.51
C SER A 227 -22.53 -46.71 14.33
N VAL A 228 -22.45 -47.60 15.31
CA VAL A 228 -21.95 -49.00 15.38
C VAL A 228 -20.61 -49.32 14.73
#